data_AF-A0A7L5FL05-F1
#
_entry.id   AF-A0A7L5FL05-F1
#
_cell.length_a   1.000
_cell.length_b   1.000
_cell.length_c   1.000
_cell.angle_alpha   90.00
_cell.angle_beta   90.00
_cell.angle_gamma   90.00
#
_symmetry.space_group_name_H-M   'P 1'
#
loop_
_entity.id
_entity.type
_entity.pdbx_description
1 polymer ?
#
loop_
_entity_poly.entity_id
_entity_poly.type
_entity_poly.pdbx_seq_one_letter_code
_entity_poly.pdbx_strand_id
1 'polypeptide(L)' 'MSRKYKFADKSGAYFISFATVNWIDVFTRDAYFWCIVASLDFCRKNKGMELYGYCIMPSHVHLIFRSA' A
#
# COMPACT_ATOMS: atom_id res chain seq x y z
N MET A 1 0.56 -18.60 -17.41
CA MET A 1 0.65 -18.38 -15.95
C MET A 1 0.86 -16.89 -15.66
N SER A 2 0.00 -16.26 -14.85
CA SER A 2 0.13 -14.85 -14.47
C SER A 2 1.44 -14.59 -13.71
N ARG A 3 2.16 -13.53 -14.09
CA ARG A 3 3.34 -13.00 -13.36
C ARG A 3 2.96 -11.90 -12.36
N LYS A 4 1.69 -11.46 -12.35
CA LYS A 4 1.23 -10.37 -11.47
C LYS A 4 1.27 -10.83 -10.00
N TYR A 5 1.62 -9.89 -9.12
CA TYR A 5 1.63 -10.06 -7.65
C TYR A 5 2.60 -11.15 -7.13
N LYS A 6 3.72 -11.37 -7.82
CA LYS A 6 4.77 -12.28 -7.39
C LYS A 6 6.02 -11.51 -7.00
N PHE A 7 6.48 -11.71 -5.77
CA PHE A 7 7.75 -11.21 -5.29
C PHE A 7 8.83 -12.26 -5.62
N ALA A 8 9.76 -11.93 -6.51
CA ALA A 8 10.82 -12.85 -6.93
C ALA A 8 11.98 -12.89 -5.93
N ASP A 9 12.28 -11.74 -5.33
CA ASP A 9 13.28 -11.56 -4.29
C ASP A 9 12.57 -11.25 -2.97
N LYS A 10 12.69 -12.14 -1.99
CA LYS A 10 12.01 -11.95 -0.69
C LYS A 10 12.57 -10.77 0.11
N SER A 11 13.78 -10.32 -0.20
CA SER A 11 14.45 -9.20 0.47
C SER A 11 14.35 -7.87 -0.30
N GLY A 12 13.79 -7.90 -1.51
CA GLY A 12 13.70 -6.75 -2.39
C GLY A 12 12.73 -5.68 -1.88
N ALA A 13 13.02 -4.42 -2.22
CA ALA A 13 12.05 -3.33 -2.13
C ALA A 13 11.19 -3.31 -3.41
N TYR A 14 9.88 -3.16 -3.22
CA TYR A 14 8.91 -3.22 -4.30
C TYR A 14 8.06 -1.96 -4.35
N PHE A 15 7.86 -1.45 -5.56
CA PHE A 15 6.79 -0.53 -5.85
C PHE A 15 5.50 -1.30 -6.11
N ILE A 16 4.43 -0.95 -5.39
CA ILE A 16 3.09 -1.49 -5.64
C ILE A 16 2.08 -0.36 -5.77
N SER A 17 1.03 -0.64 -6.55
CA SER A 17 -0.15 0.22 -6.62
C SER A 17 -1.42 -0.62 -6.57
N PHE A 18 -2.46 -0.06 -5.96
CA PHE A 18 -3.80 -0.64 -5.93
C PHE A 18 -4.85 0.46 -5.90
N ALA A 19 -6.04 0.15 -6.43
CA ALA A 19 -7.15 1.10 -6.55
C ALA A 19 -8.40 0.56 -5.86
N THR A 20 -9.31 1.45 -5.51
CA THR A 20 -10.67 1.14 -5.08
C THR A 20 -11.43 0.46 -6.22
N VAL A 21 -12.45 -0.33 -5.86
CA VAL A 21 -13.34 -0.94 -6.84
C VAL A 21 -14.02 0.16 -7.67
N ASN A 22 -14.04 -0.01 -8.99
CA ASN A 22 -14.56 0.97 -9.96
C ASN A 22 -13.89 2.36 -9.90
N TRP A 23 -12.69 2.47 -9.32
CA TRP A 23 -11.97 3.74 -9.18
C TRP A 23 -12.76 4.83 -8.42
N ILE A 24 -13.63 4.42 -7.50
CA ILE A 24 -14.42 5.36 -6.68
C ILE A 24 -13.48 6.13 -5.74
N ASP A 25 -13.69 7.44 -5.64
CA ASP A 25 -12.85 8.35 -4.85
C ASP A 25 -13.12 8.26 -3.34
N VAL A 26 -12.79 7.11 -2.74
CA VAL A 26 -13.02 6.82 -1.31
C VAL A 26 -12.06 7.62 -0.41
N PHE A 27 -10.82 7.85 -0.83
CA PHE A 27 -9.80 8.49 0.00
C PHE A 27 -9.91 10.02 0.08
N THR A 28 -10.95 10.61 -0.54
CA THR A 28 -11.31 12.02 -0.37
C THR A 28 -11.98 12.31 0.97
N ARG A 29 -12.49 11.27 1.66
CA ARG A 29 -13.09 11.40 2.98
C ARG A 29 -12.05 11.09 4.05
N ASP A 30 -11.83 12.03 4.97
CA ASP A 30 -10.83 11.93 6.04
C ASP A 30 -10.91 10.62 6.81
N ALA A 31 -12.12 10.14 7.15
CA ALA A 31 -12.28 8.88 7.87
C ALA A 31 -11.63 7.68 7.16
N TYR A 32 -11.71 7.63 5.82
CA TYR A 32 -11.13 6.55 5.04
C TYR A 32 -9.64 6.77 4.76
N PHE A 33 -9.23 8.03 4.56
CA PHE A 33 -7.82 8.40 4.49
C PHE A 33 -7.07 8.00 5.77
N TRP A 34 -7.59 8.36 6.94
CA TRP A 34 -6.99 8.01 8.23
C TRP A 34 -7.00 6.51 8.49
N CYS A 35 -8.02 5.78 8.02
CA CYS A 35 -8.05 4.32 8.12
C CYS A 35 -6.89 3.66 7.39
N ILE A 36 -6.57 4.08 6.16
CA ILE A 36 -5.43 3.50 5.43
C ILE A 36 -4.09 3.91 6.05
N VAL A 37 -3.96 5.17 6.51
CA VAL A 37 -2.74 5.65 7.19
C VAL A 37 -2.49 4.85 8.48
N ALA A 38 -3.51 4.66 9.32
CA ALA A 38 -3.41 3.85 10.54
C ALA A 38 -3.07 2.38 10.24
N SER A 39 -3.62 1.83 9.15
CA SER A 39 -3.31 0.47 8.71
C SER A 39 -1.85 0.32 8.27
N LEU A 40 -1.31 1.30 7.53
CA LEU A 40 0.10 1.31 7.13
C LEU A 40 1.02 1.42 8.35
N ASP A 41 0.70 2.29 9.31
CA ASP A 41 1.46 2.42 10.56
C ASP A 41 1.42 1.13 11.40
N PHE A 42 0.25 0.49 11.49
CA PHE A 42 0.12 -0.81 12.15
C PHE A 42 1.00 -1.87 11.50
N CYS A 43 1.01 -1.96 10.16
CA CYS A 43 1.87 -2.88 9.43
C CYS A 43 3.35 -2.62 9.67
N ARG A 44 3.78 -1.35 9.75
CA ARG A 44 5.17 -0.99 10.08
C ARG A 44 5.57 -1.47 11.46
N LYS A 45 4.70 -1.28 12.46
CA LYS A 45 4.98 -1.60 13.86
C LYS A 45 4.86 -3.10 14.19
N ASN A 46 3.96 -3.82 13.52
CA ASN A 46 3.54 -5.15 13.96
C ASN A 46 3.71 -6.27 12.92
N LYS A 47 3.88 -5.94 11.64
CA LYS A 47 3.94 -6.93 10.55
C LYS A 47 5.27 -6.99 9.80
N GLY A 48 6.32 -6.36 10.35
CA GLY A 48 7.63 -6.33 9.70
C GLY A 48 7.60 -5.59 8.35
N MET A 49 6.80 -4.53 8.23
CA MET A 49 6.77 -3.74 7.00
C MET A 49 7.75 -2.56 7.09
N GLU A 50 8.72 -2.50 6.18
CA GLU A 50 9.55 -1.31 6.01
C GLU A 50 9.02 -0.46 4.86
N LEU A 51 8.52 0.74 5.19
CA LEU A 51 7.90 1.65 4.25
C LEU A 51 8.84 2.81 3.93
N TYR A 52 9.30 2.87 2.68
CA TYR A 52 10.21 3.90 2.18
C TYR A 52 9.49 5.14 1.66
N GLY A 53 8.29 4.97 1.11
CA GLY A 53 7.47 6.07 0.62
C GLY A 53 6.08 5.61 0.24
N TYR A 54 5.11 6.52 0.31
CA TYR A 54 3.76 6.29 -0.17
C TYR A 54 3.09 7.57 -0.65
N CYS A 55 2.12 7.41 -1.54
CA CYS A 55 1.19 8.45 -1.95
C CYS A 55 -0.23 7.89 -1.94
N ILE A 56 -1.16 8.62 -1.35
CA ILE A 56 -2.59 8.29 -1.33
C ILE A 56 -3.29 9.31 -2.22
N MET A 57 -3.86 8.82 -3.32
CA MET A 57 -4.67 9.59 -4.27
C MET A 57 -6.15 9.30 -3.98
N PRO A 58 -7.10 10.11 -4.50
CA PRO A 58 -8.53 9.94 -4.23
C PRO A 58 -9.10 8.51 -4.35
N SER A 59 -8.64 7.74 -5.33
CA SER A 59 -9.13 6.38 -5.63
C SER A 59 -8.06 5.28 -5.58
N HIS A 60 -6.79 5.62 -5.35
CA HIS A 60 -5.71 4.63 -5.43
C HIS A 60 -4.50 5.01 -4.57
N VAL A 61 -3.65 4.03 -4.28
CA VAL A 61 -2.50 4.17 -3.39
C VAL A 61 -1.27 3.61 -4.09
N HIS A 62 -0.15 4.30 -3.94
CA HIS A 62 1.18 3.86 -4.39
C HIS A 62 2.08 3.70 -3.16
N LEU A 63 2.79 2.58 -3.06
CA LEU A 63 3.72 2.29 -1.96
C LEU A 63 5.07 1.84 -2.52
N ILE A 64 6.16 2.22 -1.84
CA ILE A 64 7.48 1.61 -1.97
C ILE A 64 7.82 1.01 -0.61
N PHE A 65 7.87 -0.32 -0.54
CA PHE A 65 8.09 -1.02 0.72
C PHE A 65 8.85 -2.34 0.53
N ARG A 66 9.37 -2.89 1.62
CA ARG A 66 9.83 -4.29 1.69
C ARG A 66 9.22 -5.01 2.89
N SER A 67 9.22 -6.33 2.83
CA SER A 67 9.06 -7.15 4.04
C SER A 67 10.42 -7.26 4.71
N ALA A 68 10.49 -6.90 5.99
CA ALA A 68 11.62 -7.22 6.87
C ALA A 68 11.62 -8.70 7.23
#